data_AF-A0AAP3FUU3-F1
#
_entry.id   AF-A0AAP3FUU3-F1
#
_cell.length_a   1.000
_cell.length_b   1.000
_cell.length_c   1.000
_cell.angle_alpha   90.00
_cell.angle_beta   90.00
_cell.angle_gamma   90.00
#
_symmetry.space_group_name_H-M   'P 1'
#
loop_
_entity.id
_entity.type
_entity.pdbx_description
1 polymer ?
#
loop_
_entity_poly.entity_id
_entity_poly.type
_entity_poly.pdbx_seq_one_letter_code
_entity_poly.pdbx_strand_id
1 'polypeptide(L)'
;MGYESKLANIKSSLNGKISDVEDKIEKLKKAKKDIDTLQEEAITEIKDIVKPELGKHWTGTKADDFDKGREEAKSEASKIVNDKYNEYMGSINGKILDLEVEKAKYASELIIANGAADLLKKGEEFAEEVGNTIRQLKWW
;
A
#
# COMPACT_ATOMS: atom_id res chain seq x y z
N MET A 1 -4.17 -10.09 38.07
CA MET A 1 -5.04 -9.55 36.99
C MET A 1 -6.03 -10.61 36.57
N GLY A 2 -7.33 -10.31 36.62
CA GLY A 2 -8.41 -11.21 36.17
C GLY A 2 -8.44 -11.38 34.65
N TYR A 3 -9.22 -12.35 34.16
CA TYR A 3 -9.36 -12.60 32.72
C TYR A 3 -9.98 -11.43 31.97
N GLU A 4 -10.88 -10.70 32.61
CA GLU A 4 -11.57 -9.56 32.04
C GLU A 4 -10.60 -8.42 31.67
N SER A 5 -9.68 -8.06 32.56
CA SER A 5 -8.67 -7.03 32.28
C SER A 5 -7.64 -7.49 31.26
N LYS A 6 -7.28 -8.78 31.23
CA LYS A 6 -6.40 -9.34 30.19
C LYS A 6 -7.04 -9.24 28.81
N LEU A 7 -8.32 -9.61 28.69
CA LEU A 7 -9.07 -9.52 27.42
C LEU A 7 -9.27 -8.07 26.99
N ALA A 8 -9.54 -7.15 27.90
CA ALA A 8 -9.63 -5.72 27.59
C ALA A 8 -8.33 -5.19 26.98
N ASN A 9 -7.18 -5.53 27.58
CA ASN A 9 -5.87 -5.13 27.07
C ASN A 9 -5.57 -5.74 25.69
N ILE A 10 -5.88 -7.03 25.48
CA ILE A 10 -5.70 -7.69 24.17
C ILE A 10 -6.53 -6.99 23.11
N LYS A 11 -7.83 -6.75 23.37
CA LYS A 11 -8.73 -6.08 22.43
C LYS A 11 -8.25 -4.66 22.09
N SER A 12 -7.82 -3.90 23.11
CA SER A 12 -7.27 -2.56 22.89
C SER A 12 -6.00 -2.60 22.03
N SER A 13 -5.10 -3.56 22.27
CA SER A 13 -3.90 -3.73 21.47
C SER A 13 -4.22 -4.12 20.01
N LEU A 14 -5.16 -5.05 19.79
CA LEU A 14 -5.59 -5.47 18.46
C LEU A 14 -6.23 -4.31 17.69
N ASN A 15 -7.10 -3.53 18.31
CA ASN A 15 -7.67 -2.34 17.69
C ASN A 15 -6.60 -1.32 17.29
N GLY A 16 -5.60 -1.11 18.15
CA GLY A 16 -4.45 -0.26 17.82
C GLY A 16 -3.68 -0.77 16.60
N LYS A 17 -3.36 -2.08 16.57
CA LYS A 17 -2.68 -2.71 15.44
C LYS A 17 -3.49 -2.61 14.13
N ILE A 18 -4.81 -2.80 14.20
CA ILE A 18 -5.70 -2.63 13.04
C ILE A 18 -5.65 -1.19 12.53
N SER A 19 -5.79 -0.20 13.43
CA SER A 19 -5.73 1.22 13.07
C SER A 19 -4.38 1.58 12.44
N ASP A 20 -3.26 1.10 13.01
CA ASP A 20 -1.92 1.36 12.47
C ASP A 20 -1.74 0.78 11.06
N VAL A 21 -2.35 -0.39 10.78
CA VAL A 21 -2.32 -1.01 9.46
C VAL A 21 -3.20 -0.24 8.48
N GLU A 22 -4.39 0.21 8.89
CA GLU A 22 -5.27 1.05 8.08
C GLU A 22 -4.58 2.35 7.66
N ASP A 23 -3.94 3.05 8.59
CA ASP A 23 -3.18 4.28 8.31
C ASP A 23 -2.07 4.06 7.28
N LYS A 24 -1.37 2.92 7.35
CA LYS A 24 -0.33 2.56 6.37
C LYS A 24 -0.94 2.30 4.99
N ILE A 25 -2.06 1.58 4.93
CA ILE A 25 -2.78 1.32 3.68
C ILE A 25 -3.25 2.64 3.04
N GLU A 26 -3.79 3.58 3.83
CA GLU A 26 -4.21 4.88 3.33
C GLU A 26 -3.06 5.72 2.77
N LYS A 27 -1.91 5.76 3.47
CA LYS A 27 -0.70 6.43 2.98
C LYS A 27 -0.23 5.84 1.64
N LEU A 28 -0.25 4.51 1.49
CA LEU A 28 0.11 3.84 0.24
C LEU A 28 -0.90 4.12 -0.88
N LYS A 29 -2.20 4.14 -0.58
CA LYS A 29 -3.24 4.51 -1.55
C LYS A 29 -3.07 5.95 -2.04
N LYS A 30 -2.70 6.88 -1.14
CA LYS A 30 -2.38 8.25 -1.51
C LYS A 30 -1.15 8.33 -2.40
N ALA A 31 -0.05 7.69 -2.00
CA ALA A 31 1.18 7.66 -2.80
C ALA A 31 0.95 7.06 -4.20
N LYS A 32 0.11 6.02 -4.30
CA LYS A 32 -0.32 5.43 -5.57
C LYS A 32 -1.00 6.46 -6.47
N LYS A 33 -1.94 7.22 -5.92
CA LYS A 33 -2.66 8.28 -6.66
C LYS A 33 -1.71 9.39 -7.12
N ASP A 34 -0.78 9.79 -6.26
CA ASP A 34 0.20 10.83 -6.59
C ASP A 34 1.12 10.36 -7.74
N ILE A 35 1.53 9.09 -7.75
CA ILE A 35 2.31 8.50 -8.86
C ILE A 35 1.50 8.45 -10.16
N ASP A 36 0.23 8.06 -10.09
CA ASP A 36 -0.67 8.01 -11.23
C ASP A 36 -0.79 9.38 -11.91
N THR A 37 -0.98 10.45 -11.11
CA THR A 37 -1.00 11.84 -11.61
C THR A 37 0.33 12.23 -12.26
N LEU A 38 1.47 11.93 -11.61
CA LEU A 38 2.80 12.21 -12.18
C LEU A 38 3.04 11.45 -13.49
N GLN A 39 2.51 10.23 -13.61
CA GLN A 39 2.62 9.43 -14.83
C GLN A 39 1.84 10.07 -15.98
N GLU A 40 0.63 10.57 -15.73
CA GLU A 40 -0.19 11.29 -16.72
C GLU A 40 0.46 12.60 -17.18
N GLU A 41 1.02 13.38 -16.23
CA GLU A 41 1.78 14.60 -16.51
C GLU A 41 3.00 14.29 -17.39
N ALA A 42 3.80 13.29 -17.00
CA ALA A 42 4.98 12.88 -17.76
C ALA A 42 4.64 12.38 -19.17
N ILE A 43 3.54 11.66 -19.37
CA ILE A 43 3.07 11.25 -20.71
C ILE A 43 2.78 12.48 -21.58
N THR A 44 2.26 13.55 -20.98
CA THR A 44 1.99 14.80 -21.71
C THR A 44 3.28 15.49 -22.08
N GLU A 45 4.23 15.63 -21.14
CA GLU A 45 5.54 16.24 -21.38
C GLU A 45 6.34 15.50 -22.46
N ILE A 46 6.32 14.15 -22.44
CA ILE A 46 6.98 13.31 -23.45
C ILE A 46 6.47 13.61 -24.86
N LYS A 47 5.16 13.85 -25.01
CA LYS A 47 4.58 14.19 -26.33
C LYS A 47 5.05 15.54 -26.83
N ASP A 48 5.46 16.43 -25.95
CA ASP A 48 5.87 17.78 -26.29
C ASP A 48 7.38 17.89 -26.60
N ILE A 49 8.20 16.91 -26.19
CA ILE A 49 9.64 16.84 -26.51
C ILE A 49 9.88 16.94 -28.03
N VAL A 50 9.04 16.31 -28.84
CA VAL A 50 9.19 16.26 -30.30
C VAL A 50 8.35 17.31 -31.03
N LYS A 51 7.68 18.20 -30.29
CA LYS A 51 6.87 19.27 -30.87
C LYS A 51 7.61 20.62 -30.83
N PRO A 52 7.42 21.46 -31.86
CA PRO A 52 6.84 21.11 -33.16
C PRO A 52 7.75 20.15 -33.94
N GLU A 53 7.16 19.44 -34.90
CA GLU A 53 7.95 18.72 -35.91
C GLU A 53 8.85 19.71 -36.64
N LEU A 54 10.10 19.30 -36.88
CA LEU A 54 11.03 20.13 -37.63
C LEU A 54 10.59 20.10 -39.09
N GLY A 55 10.15 21.26 -39.60
CA GLY A 55 9.68 21.39 -40.96
C GLY A 55 10.78 21.14 -41.99
N LYS A 56 10.39 20.96 -43.26
CA LYS A 56 11.28 20.61 -44.39
C LYS A 56 12.46 21.58 -44.64
N HIS A 57 12.47 22.74 -43.99
CA HIS A 57 13.56 23.72 -44.09
C HIS A 57 14.67 23.49 -43.06
N TRP A 58 14.45 22.63 -42.06
CA TRP A 58 15.43 22.26 -41.05
C TRP A 58 16.28 21.11 -41.59
N THR A 59 17.47 21.43 -42.12
CA THR A 59 18.31 20.46 -42.86
C THR A 59 19.78 20.58 -42.48
N GLY A 60 20.54 19.51 -42.75
CA GLY A 60 21.98 19.41 -42.47
C GLY A 60 22.29 18.75 -41.13
N THR A 61 23.56 18.45 -40.88
CA THR A 61 23.99 17.64 -39.73
C THR A 61 23.55 18.17 -38.38
N LYS A 62 23.54 19.50 -38.17
CA LYS A 62 23.04 20.09 -36.91
C LYS A 62 21.54 19.87 -36.69
N ALA A 63 20.77 19.86 -37.78
CA ALA A 63 19.34 19.58 -37.74
C ALA A 63 19.10 18.11 -37.37
N ASP A 64 19.85 17.20 -38.00
CA ASP A 64 19.78 15.76 -37.76
C ASP A 64 20.18 15.40 -36.32
N ASP A 65 21.29 15.98 -35.82
CA ASP A 65 21.77 15.75 -34.45
C ASP A 65 20.75 16.25 -33.41
N PHE A 66 20.13 17.40 -33.66
CA PHE A 66 19.09 17.94 -32.79
C PHE A 66 17.84 17.05 -32.76
N ASP A 67 17.36 16.60 -33.93
CA ASP A 67 16.18 15.74 -34.01
C ASP A 67 16.42 14.38 -33.33
N LYS A 68 17.60 13.79 -33.58
CA LYS A 68 18.04 12.57 -32.91
C LYS A 68 18.07 12.73 -31.39
N GLY A 69 18.61 13.84 -30.89
CA GLY A 69 18.64 14.13 -29.45
C GLY A 69 17.23 14.20 -28.83
N ARG A 70 16.25 14.76 -29.55
CA ARG A 70 14.85 14.80 -29.08
C ARG A 70 14.20 13.41 -29.05
N GLU A 71 14.42 12.58 -30.07
CA GLU A 71 13.90 11.21 -30.09
C GLU A 71 14.58 10.32 -29.02
N GLU A 72 15.87 10.49 -28.78
CA GLU A 72 16.57 9.82 -27.67
C GLU A 72 16.01 10.24 -26.30
N ALA A 73 15.79 11.53 -26.09
CA ALA A 73 15.18 12.05 -24.85
C ALA A 73 13.76 11.52 -24.65
N LYS A 74 12.94 11.52 -25.70
CA LYS A 74 11.58 10.95 -25.69
C LYS A 74 11.59 9.45 -25.41
N SER A 75 12.51 8.71 -26.02
CA SER A 75 12.66 7.27 -25.79
C SER A 75 13.01 6.97 -24.34
N GLU A 76 13.99 7.68 -23.78
CA GLU A 76 14.44 7.43 -22.40
C GLU A 76 13.37 7.84 -21.37
N ALA A 77 12.74 9.00 -21.56
CA ALA A 77 11.62 9.42 -20.73
C ALA A 77 10.45 8.42 -20.80
N SER A 78 10.16 7.87 -21.99
CA SER A 78 9.13 6.83 -22.16
C SER A 78 9.45 5.56 -21.39
N LYS A 79 10.72 5.14 -21.32
CA LYS A 79 11.12 3.98 -20.50
C LYS A 79 10.89 4.24 -19.02
N ILE A 80 11.29 5.41 -18.51
CA ILE A 80 11.06 5.76 -17.10
C ILE A 80 9.56 5.70 -16.79
N VAL A 81 8.74 6.29 -17.65
CA VAL A 81 7.29 6.35 -17.44
C VAL A 81 6.62 4.97 -17.50
N ASN A 82 7.04 4.11 -18.44
CA ASN A 82 6.42 2.80 -18.64
C ASN A 82 7.02 1.69 -17.77
N ASP A 83 8.25 1.84 -17.31
CA ASP A 83 8.92 0.80 -16.54
C ASP A 83 8.94 1.18 -15.05
N LYS A 84 9.51 2.34 -14.71
CA LYS A 84 9.75 2.71 -13.31
C LYS A 84 8.49 3.06 -12.55
N TYR A 85 7.59 3.85 -13.13
CA TYR A 85 6.30 4.11 -12.46
C TYR A 85 5.48 2.83 -12.30
N ASN A 86 5.46 1.96 -13.31
CA ASN A 86 4.75 0.68 -13.21
C ASN A 86 5.36 -0.26 -12.16
N GLU A 87 6.69 -0.31 -12.04
CA GLU A 87 7.39 -1.02 -10.95
C GLU A 87 6.96 -0.50 -9.56
N TYR A 88 6.93 0.82 -9.38
CA TYR A 88 6.50 1.42 -8.12
C TYR A 88 5.03 1.13 -7.81
N MET A 89 4.15 1.26 -8.79
CA MET A 89 2.73 0.94 -8.65
C MET A 89 2.52 -0.53 -8.28
N GLY A 90 3.27 -1.44 -8.90
CA GLY A 90 3.26 -2.86 -8.56
C GLY A 90 3.70 -3.12 -7.12
N SER A 91 4.82 -2.53 -6.70
CA SER A 91 5.35 -2.64 -5.34
C SER A 91 4.36 -2.13 -4.28
N ILE A 92 3.74 -0.97 -4.53
CA ILE A 92 2.72 -0.40 -3.66
C ILE A 92 1.50 -1.32 -3.54
N ASN A 93 1.00 -1.85 -4.66
CA ASN A 93 -0.14 -2.78 -4.64
C ASN A 93 0.18 -4.06 -3.86
N GLY A 94 1.38 -4.62 -4.06
CA GLY A 94 1.83 -5.79 -3.30
C GLY A 94 1.88 -5.50 -1.79
N LYS A 95 2.41 -4.34 -1.41
CA LYS A 95 2.49 -3.97 0.00
C LYS A 95 1.12 -3.71 0.63
N ILE A 96 0.18 -3.12 -0.12
CA ILE A 96 -1.21 -2.98 0.32
C ILE A 96 -1.83 -4.36 0.56
N LEU A 97 -1.62 -5.33 -0.33
CA LEU A 97 -2.13 -6.68 -0.17
C LEU A 97 -1.60 -7.35 1.11
N ASP A 98 -0.28 -7.26 1.36
CA ASP A 98 0.34 -7.80 2.58
C ASP A 98 -0.28 -7.19 3.84
N LEU A 99 -0.51 -5.87 3.83
CA LEU A 99 -1.12 -5.15 4.95
C LEU A 99 -2.59 -5.54 5.15
N GLU A 100 -3.37 -5.72 4.08
CA GLU A 100 -4.76 -6.21 4.18
C GLU A 100 -4.82 -7.64 4.77
N VAL A 101 -3.86 -8.50 4.43
CA VAL A 101 -3.72 -9.84 5.06
C VAL A 101 -3.39 -9.71 6.54
N GLU A 102 -2.46 -8.83 6.91
CA GLU A 102 -2.10 -8.57 8.30
C GLU A 102 -3.30 -8.03 9.10
N LYS A 103 -4.05 -7.09 8.52
CA LYS A 103 -5.28 -6.54 9.10
C LYS A 103 -6.32 -7.63 9.32
N ALA A 104 -6.55 -8.50 8.33
CA ALA A 104 -7.51 -9.60 8.43
C ALA A 104 -7.14 -10.57 9.56
N LYS A 105 -5.84 -10.82 9.77
CA LYS A 105 -5.35 -11.61 10.89
C LYS A 105 -5.73 -10.96 12.23
N TYR A 106 -5.39 -9.70 12.45
CA TYR A 106 -5.74 -9.02 13.71
C TYR A 106 -7.26 -8.92 13.93
N ALA A 107 -8.04 -8.72 12.87
CA ALA A 107 -9.50 -8.72 12.95
C ALA A 107 -10.04 -10.10 13.38
N SER A 108 -9.46 -11.19 12.89
CA SER A 108 -9.85 -12.55 13.31
C SER A 108 -9.54 -12.81 14.79
N GLU A 109 -8.37 -12.35 15.26
CA GLU A 109 -7.98 -12.43 16.67
C GLU A 109 -8.91 -11.59 17.57
N LEU A 110 -9.36 -10.43 17.07
CA LEU A 110 -10.30 -9.57 17.78
C LEU A 110 -11.67 -10.25 17.93
N ILE A 111 -12.15 -10.95 16.91
CA ILE A 111 -13.38 -11.76 16.97
C ILE A 111 -13.25 -12.84 18.05
N ILE A 112 -12.12 -13.55 18.10
CA ILE A 112 -11.85 -14.57 19.12
C ILE A 112 -11.83 -13.94 20.53
N ALA A 113 -11.16 -12.79 20.69
CA ALA A 113 -11.09 -12.07 21.96
C ALA A 113 -12.47 -11.58 22.44
N ASN A 114 -13.34 -11.16 21.52
CA ASN A 114 -14.73 -10.81 21.82
C ASN A 114 -15.54 -12.03 22.26
N GLY A 115 -15.41 -13.16 21.55
CA GLY A 115 -16.05 -14.42 21.93
C GLY A 115 -15.65 -14.89 23.34
N ALA A 116 -14.36 -14.85 23.67
CA ALA A 116 -13.88 -15.17 25.01
C ALA A 116 -14.43 -14.21 26.08
N ALA A 117 -14.57 -12.92 25.76
CA ALA A 117 -15.17 -11.96 26.67
C ALA A 117 -16.66 -12.25 26.92
N ASP A 118 -17.39 -12.70 25.90
CA ASP A 118 -18.80 -13.08 26.04
C ASP A 118 -18.99 -14.41 26.78
N LEU A 119 -18.08 -15.38 26.63
CA LEU A 119 -18.04 -16.58 27.46
C LEU A 119 -17.79 -16.26 28.93
N LEU A 120 -16.85 -15.35 29.21
CA LEU A 120 -16.55 -14.93 30.58
C LEU A 120 -17.78 -14.29 31.26
N LYS A 121 -18.61 -13.55 30.52
CA LYS A 121 -19.87 -12.97 31.04
C LYS A 121 -20.93 -14.03 31.39
N LYS A 122 -20.86 -15.23 30.79
CA LYS A 122 -21.84 -16.31 31.02
C LYS A 122 -21.60 -17.06 32.32
N GLY A 123 -20.38 -17.01 32.88
CA GLY A 123 -20.10 -17.55 34.21
C GLY A 123 -18.72 -18.22 34.34
N GLU A 124 -18.41 -18.61 35.57
CA GLU A 124 -17.11 -19.18 35.95
C GLU A 124 -16.83 -20.55 35.32
N GLU A 125 -17.84 -21.30 34.89
CA GLU A 125 -17.69 -22.59 34.22
C GLU A 125 -16.87 -22.49 32.91
N PHE A 126 -16.84 -21.31 32.27
CA PHE A 126 -16.07 -21.06 31.05
C PHE A 126 -14.66 -20.50 31.33
N ALA A 127 -14.24 -20.36 32.60
CA ALA A 127 -12.98 -19.72 32.96
C ALA A 127 -11.74 -20.42 32.39
N GLU A 128 -11.78 -21.76 32.26
CA GLU A 128 -10.69 -22.54 31.66
C GLU A 128 -10.56 -22.27 30.15
N GLU A 129 -11.68 -22.28 29.41
CA GLU A 129 -11.74 -22.01 27.98
C GLU A 129 -11.27 -20.58 27.65
N VAL A 130 -11.68 -19.61 28.45
CA VAL A 130 -11.21 -18.22 28.36
C VAL A 130 -9.70 -18.14 28.64
N GLY A 131 -9.21 -18.88 29.65
CA GLY A 131 -7.79 -18.96 29.97
C GLY A 131 -6.94 -19.57 28.85
N ASN A 132 -7.47 -20.57 28.14
CA ASN A 132 -6.84 -21.17 26.96
C ASN A 132 -6.80 -20.18 25.80
N THR A 133 -7.91 -19.50 25.52
CA THR A 133 -7.99 -18.48 24.48
C THR A 133 -7.02 -17.33 24.72
N ILE A 134 -6.92 -16.82 25.95
CA ILE A 134 -5.96 -15.76 26.31
C ILE A 134 -4.51 -16.22 26.10
N ARG A 135 -4.20 -17.50 26.36
CA ARG A 135 -2.86 -18.04 26.13
C ARG A 135 -2.52 -18.08 24.64
N GLN A 136 -3.45 -18.55 23.81
CA GLN A 136 -3.29 -18.52 22.35
C GLN A 136 -3.14 -17.07 21.86
N LEU A 137 -3.99 -16.17 22.38
CA LEU A 137 -3.97 -14.76 22.06
C LEU A 137 -2.74 -13.97 22.59
N LYS A 138 -1.86 -14.60 23.37
CA LYS A 138 -0.64 -13.98 23.92
C LYS A 138 0.66 -14.43 23.25
N TRP A 139 0.62 -15.43 22.37
CA TRP A 139 1.81 -15.97 21.69
C TRP A 139 2.21 -15.16 20.44
N TRP A 140 1.72 -13.92 20.32
CA TRP A 140 1.93 -12.98 19.22
C TRP A 140 1.91 -11.53 19.71
#